data_AF-I7C5V1-F1
#
_entry.id   AF-I7C5V1-F1
#
_cell.length_a   1.000
_cell.length_b   1.000
_cell.length_c   1.000
_cell.angle_alpha   90.00
_cell.angle_beta   90.00
_cell.angle_gamma   90.00
#
_symmetry.space_group_name_H-M   'P 1'
#
loop_
_entity.id
_entity.type
_entity.pdbx_description
1 polymer ?
#
loop_
_entity_poly.entity_id
_entity_poly.type
_entity_poly.pdbx_seq_one_letter_code
_entity_poly.pdbx_strand_id
1 'polypeptide(L)'
;MDLFILSQLLLLLVFCLFLFWNFKPSGQNKLPPGKTGWPIIGETLEFISLGRKGYPEKFITKRMNKYSPHVFKTTLAGEKMAVFCGASGNKFMFSNENKLVVSWWPPAISKILNVEIPSVEKSKALRNLIVEFLKPEALHKFIPVMDRTTRLHF
;
A
#
# COMPACT_ATOMS: atom_id res chain seq x y z
N MET A 1 -3.69 33.94 33.51
CA MET A 1 -2.72 33.00 32.90
C MET A 1 -3.04 31.56 33.25
N ASP A 2 -3.62 31.30 34.41
CA ASP A 2 -3.90 29.95 34.92
C ASP A 2 -4.91 29.15 34.07
N LEU A 3 -5.97 29.79 33.56
CA LEU A 3 -6.94 29.16 32.67
C LEU A 3 -6.33 28.65 31.36
N PHE A 4 -5.37 29.40 30.79
CA PHE A 4 -4.68 29.01 29.56
C PHE A 4 -3.77 27.80 29.79
N ILE A 5 -3.05 27.77 30.92
CA ILE A 5 -2.21 26.64 31.31
C ILE A 5 -3.05 25.39 31.59
N LEU A 6 -4.19 25.53 32.29
CA LEU A 6 -5.12 24.43 32.55
C LEU A 6 -5.70 23.85 31.26
N SER A 7 -6.05 24.71 30.30
CA SER A 7 -6.52 24.30 28.98
C SER A 7 -5.48 23.49 28.21
N GLN A 8 -4.21 23.92 28.20
CA GLN A 8 -3.13 23.20 27.56
C GLN A 8 -2.86 21.85 28.23
N LEU A 9 -2.87 21.80 29.57
CA LEU A 9 -2.68 20.56 30.32
C LEU A 9 -3.78 19.54 30.05
N LEU A 10 -5.04 20.00 29.97
CA LEU A 10 -6.18 19.16 29.64
C LEU A 10 -6.08 18.59 28.22
N LEU A 11 -5.71 19.42 27.24
CA LEU A 11 -5.47 18.97 25.86
C LEU A 11 -4.37 17.89 25.80
N LEU A 12 -3.29 18.08 26.55
CA LEU A 12 -2.18 17.13 26.63
C LEU A 12 -2.62 15.82 27.29
N LEU A 13 -3.42 15.89 28.36
CA LEU A 13 -3.99 14.72 29.02
C LEU A 13 -4.91 13.94 28.06
N VAL A 14 -5.83 14.61 27.38
CA VAL A 14 -6.74 14.00 26.41
C VAL A 14 -5.95 13.38 25.26
N PHE A 15 -4.91 14.05 24.76
CA PHE A 15 -4.03 13.52 23.72
C PHE A 15 -3.26 12.28 24.19
N CYS A 16 -2.71 12.30 25.41
CA CYS A 16 -2.03 11.15 26.01
C CYS A 16 -2.98 9.96 26.20
N LEU A 17 -4.18 10.17 26.75
CA LEU A 17 -5.20 9.15 26.90
C LEU A 17 -5.62 8.57 25.55
N PHE A 18 -5.78 9.45 24.55
CA PHE A 18 -6.07 9.05 23.18
C PHE A 18 -4.95 8.18 22.59
N LEU A 19 -3.68 8.59 22.72
CA LEU A 19 -2.56 7.77 22.29
C LEU A 19 -2.53 6.43 23.01
N PHE A 20 -2.77 6.41 24.33
CA PHE A 20 -2.79 5.20 25.14
C PHE A 20 -3.88 4.22 24.71
N TRP A 21 -5.09 4.71 24.44
CA TRP A 21 -6.20 3.90 23.92
C TRP A 21 -5.92 3.36 22.51
N ASN A 22 -5.21 4.12 21.69
CA ASN A 22 -4.79 3.66 20.38
C ASN A 22 -3.57 2.73 20.43
N PHE A 23 -2.82 2.72 21.55
CA PHE A 23 -1.69 1.84 21.79
C PHE A 23 -2.16 0.47 22.27
N LYS A 24 -2.81 -0.28 21.37
CA LYS A 24 -3.14 -1.69 21.65
C LYS A 24 -1.87 -2.54 21.49
N PRO A 25 -1.36 -3.18 22.56
CA PRO A 25 -0.28 -4.14 22.42
C PRO A 25 -0.75 -5.26 21.47
N SER A 26 0.12 -5.62 20.51
CA SER A 26 -0.15 -6.74 19.61
C SER A 26 -0.25 -8.02 20.46
N GLY A 27 -1.47 -8.57 20.61
CA GLY A 27 -1.70 -9.82 21.33
C GLY A 27 -0.91 -11.00 20.76
N GLN A 28 -0.78 -12.07 21.55
CA GLN A 28 -0.01 -13.31 21.31
C GLN A 28 -0.54 -14.19 20.16
N ASN A 29 -1.07 -13.59 19.09
CA ASN A 29 -1.35 -14.33 17.87
C ASN A 29 -0.06 -14.53 17.09
N LYS A 30 0.05 -15.66 16.37
CA LYS A 30 1.15 -15.98 15.44
C LYS A 30 1.14 -15.03 14.22
N LEU A 31 1.39 -13.75 14.45
CA LEU A 31 1.51 -12.72 13.42
C LEU A 31 2.94 -12.68 12.88
N PRO A 32 3.14 -12.23 11.64
CA PRO A 32 4.48 -11.96 11.12
C PRO A 32 5.26 -11.00 12.04
N PRO A 33 6.60 -11.12 12.09
CA PRO A 33 7.43 -10.17 12.82
C PRO A 33 7.32 -8.77 12.22
N GLY A 34 7.53 -7.73 13.01
CA GLY A 34 7.42 -6.34 12.55
C GLY A 34 6.81 -5.40 13.59
N LYS A 35 6.68 -4.12 13.22
CA LYS A 35 6.10 -3.09 14.09
C LYS A 35 4.99 -2.34 13.37
N THR A 36 4.01 -1.87 14.13
CA THR A 36 2.87 -1.10 13.61
C THR A 36 3.12 0.40 13.54
N GLY A 37 4.24 0.90 14.07
CA GLY A 37 4.59 2.33 14.02
C GLY A 37 3.78 3.20 14.98
N TRP A 38 3.67 4.50 14.66
CA TRP A 38 2.92 5.47 15.46
C TRP A 38 1.42 5.16 15.46
N PRO A 39 0.68 5.49 16.53
CA PRO A 39 -0.78 5.43 16.53
C PRO A 39 -1.36 6.14 15.30
N ILE A 40 -2.37 5.52 14.65
CA ILE A 40 -3.08 6.01 13.45
C ILE A 40 -2.25 6.00 12.16
N ILE A 41 -1.11 6.72 12.14
CA ILE A 41 -0.34 6.92 10.89
C ILE A 41 0.59 5.73 10.62
N GLY A 42 0.97 4.98 11.63
CA GLY A 42 1.85 3.83 11.50
C GLY A 42 3.24 4.20 11.04
N GLU A 43 3.69 3.57 9.96
CA GLU A 43 4.99 3.82 9.32
C GLU A 43 4.89 4.64 8.02
N THR A 44 3.70 5.17 7.72
CA THR A 44 3.37 5.83 6.45
C THR A 44 4.29 7.00 6.12
N LEU A 45 4.67 7.82 7.11
CA LEU A 45 5.54 8.97 6.87
C LEU A 45 6.95 8.55 6.42
N GLU A 46 7.50 7.47 6.99
CA GLU A 46 8.79 6.94 6.54
C GLU A 46 8.66 6.40 5.11
N PHE A 47 7.58 5.67 4.81
CA PHE A 47 7.32 5.16 3.45
C PHE A 47 7.23 6.29 2.42
N ILE A 48 6.41 7.31 2.67
CA ILE A 48 6.24 8.47 1.78
C ILE A 48 7.55 9.25 1.66
N SER A 49 8.28 9.44 2.76
CA SER A 49 9.57 10.16 2.73
C SER A 49 10.58 9.46 1.82
N LEU A 50 10.73 8.14 1.96
CA LEU A 50 11.64 7.33 1.13
C LEU A 50 11.19 7.34 -0.33
N GLY A 51 9.89 7.27 -0.60
CA GLY A 51 9.33 7.40 -1.95
C GLY A 51 9.63 8.77 -2.57
N ARG A 52 9.39 9.87 -1.86
CA ARG A 52 9.69 11.24 -2.33
C ARG A 52 11.18 11.48 -2.59
N LYS A 53 12.04 10.77 -1.88
CA LYS A 53 13.50 10.83 -2.07
C LYS A 53 14.00 9.93 -3.22
N GLY A 54 13.10 9.18 -3.88
CA GLY A 54 13.42 8.33 -5.03
C GLY A 54 13.93 6.94 -4.68
N TYR A 55 13.78 6.49 -3.43
CA TYR A 55 14.23 5.15 -2.98
C TYR A 55 13.18 4.43 -2.12
N PRO A 56 11.95 4.22 -2.61
CA PRO A 56 10.89 3.55 -1.87
C PRO A 56 11.26 2.11 -1.47
N GLU A 57 12.12 1.43 -2.23
CA GLU A 57 12.59 0.07 -1.97
C GLU A 57 13.34 -0.04 -0.64
N LYS A 58 14.05 1.01 -0.20
CA LYS A 58 14.74 1.02 1.10
C LYS A 58 13.80 0.79 2.27
N PHE A 59 12.52 1.19 2.15
CA PHE A 59 11.53 0.92 3.17
C PHE A 59 11.36 -0.59 3.38
N ILE A 60 11.25 -1.34 2.29
CA ILE A 60 11.05 -2.78 2.26
C ILE A 60 12.35 -3.48 2.69
N THR A 61 13.48 -3.16 2.07
CA THR A 61 14.78 -3.81 2.36
C THR A 61 15.19 -3.64 3.84
N LYS A 62 14.98 -2.46 4.42
CA LYS A 62 15.28 -2.21 5.84
C LYS A 62 14.45 -3.11 6.78
N ARG A 63 13.19 -3.39 6.43
CA ARG A 63 12.28 -4.24 7.21
C ARG A 63 12.55 -5.72 6.98
N MET A 64 12.92 -6.10 5.76
CA MET A 64 13.41 -7.44 5.46
C MET A 64 14.62 -7.79 6.32
N ASN A 65 15.63 -6.90 6.36
CA ASN A 65 16.85 -7.11 7.14
C ASN A 65 16.61 -7.09 8.65
N LYS A 66 15.64 -6.30 9.12
CA LYS A 66 15.38 -6.13 10.55
C LYS A 66 14.44 -7.18 11.15
N TYR A 67 13.44 -7.63 10.40
CA TYR A 67 12.34 -8.45 10.92
C TYR A 67 12.30 -9.84 10.32
N SER A 68 12.26 -9.93 8.98
CA SER A 68 12.23 -11.20 8.27
C SER A 68 12.40 -10.98 6.77
N PRO A 69 13.25 -11.77 6.08
CA PRO A 69 13.42 -11.68 4.63
C PRO A 69 12.19 -12.14 3.84
N HIS A 70 11.21 -12.80 4.47
CA HIS A 70 10.06 -13.41 3.78
C HIS A 70 8.76 -12.64 3.97
N VAL A 71 8.46 -12.23 5.20
CA VAL A 71 7.20 -11.55 5.53
C VAL A 71 7.34 -10.73 6.79
N PHE A 72 6.84 -9.49 6.76
CA PHE A 72 6.78 -8.65 7.94
C PHE A 72 5.44 -7.92 8.06
N LYS A 73 5.05 -7.53 9.27
CA LYS A 73 3.89 -6.68 9.53
C LYS A 73 4.27 -5.20 9.63
N THR A 74 3.40 -4.33 9.13
CA THR A 74 3.52 -2.87 9.18
C THR A 74 2.13 -2.23 9.23
N THR A 75 2.05 -0.91 9.43
CA THR A 75 0.83 -0.14 9.21
C THR A 75 1.13 0.97 8.22
N LEU A 76 0.41 1.00 7.10
CA LEU A 76 0.56 2.00 6.04
C LEU A 76 -0.82 2.58 5.68
N ALA A 77 -0.88 3.88 5.49
CA ALA A 77 -2.11 4.62 5.20
C ALA A 77 -3.27 4.32 6.18
N GLY A 78 -2.97 4.07 7.45
CA GLY A 78 -3.95 3.69 8.48
C GLY A 78 -4.31 2.20 8.51
N GLU A 79 -3.83 1.41 7.56
CA GLU A 79 -4.18 0.01 7.39
C GLU A 79 -3.07 -0.92 7.89
N LYS A 80 -3.45 -1.94 8.64
CA LYS A 80 -2.52 -2.98 9.12
C LYS A 80 -2.24 -3.96 7.98
N MET A 81 -0.97 -4.11 7.61
CA MET A 81 -0.57 -4.88 6.44
C MET A 81 0.46 -5.96 6.80
N ALA A 82 0.39 -7.09 6.11
CA ALA A 82 1.48 -8.06 6.00
C ALA A 82 2.12 -7.94 4.62
N VAL A 83 3.42 -7.67 4.58
CA VAL A 83 4.18 -7.49 3.34
C VAL A 83 4.96 -8.76 3.06
N PHE A 84 4.57 -9.47 2.00
CA PHE A 84 5.27 -10.64 1.50
C PHE A 84 6.41 -10.21 0.58
N CYS A 85 7.60 -10.76 0.80
CA CYS A 85 8.84 -10.31 0.17
C CYS A 85 9.46 -11.40 -0.71
N GLY A 86 10.19 -10.97 -1.73
CA GLY A 86 10.95 -11.84 -2.63
C GLY A 86 10.10 -12.70 -3.56
N ALA A 87 10.77 -13.54 -4.33
CA ALA A 87 10.12 -14.37 -5.35
C ALA A 87 9.09 -15.35 -4.78
N SER A 88 9.37 -15.94 -3.61
CA SER A 88 8.43 -16.84 -2.93
C SER A 88 7.18 -16.12 -2.45
N GLY A 89 7.32 -14.90 -1.90
CA GLY A 89 6.19 -14.05 -1.52
C GLY A 89 5.32 -13.66 -2.72
N ASN A 90 5.95 -13.23 -3.81
CA ASN A 90 5.25 -12.91 -5.06
C ASN A 90 4.48 -14.13 -5.60
N LYS A 91 5.14 -15.30 -5.66
CA LYS A 91 4.49 -16.54 -6.10
C LYS A 91 3.30 -16.89 -5.20
N PHE A 92 3.43 -16.75 -3.88
CA PHE A 92 2.34 -16.98 -2.95
C PHE A 92 1.15 -16.06 -3.22
N MET A 93 1.38 -14.75 -3.37
CA MET A 93 0.30 -13.78 -3.63
C MET A 93 -0.40 -14.05 -4.96
N PHE A 94 0.35 -14.20 -6.06
CA PHE A 94 -0.24 -14.36 -7.40
C PHE A 94 -0.86 -15.74 -7.64
N SER A 95 -0.35 -16.82 -7.02
CA SER A 95 -0.94 -18.16 -7.20
C SER A 95 -2.25 -18.36 -6.42
N ASN A 96 -2.47 -17.51 -5.40
CA ASN A 96 -3.63 -17.58 -4.52
C ASN A 96 -4.64 -16.45 -4.74
N GLU A 97 -4.51 -15.71 -5.84
CA GLU A 97 -5.47 -14.70 -6.25
C GLU A 97 -6.87 -15.32 -6.38
N ASN A 98 -7.86 -14.69 -5.75
CA ASN A 98 -9.26 -15.13 -5.67
C ASN A 98 -9.47 -16.48 -4.95
N LYS A 99 -8.46 -16.97 -4.21
CA LYS A 99 -8.55 -18.18 -3.37
C LYS A 99 -8.33 -17.85 -1.89
N LEU A 100 -7.17 -17.27 -1.58
CA LEU A 100 -6.79 -16.86 -0.21
C LEU A 100 -6.71 -15.34 -0.08
N VAL A 101 -6.52 -14.64 -1.20
CA VAL A 101 -6.38 -13.18 -1.26
C VAL A 101 -7.25 -12.62 -2.38
N VAL A 102 -7.76 -11.41 -2.17
CA VAL A 102 -8.55 -10.67 -3.16
C VAL A 102 -7.91 -9.30 -3.39
N SER A 103 -8.12 -8.73 -4.56
CA SER A 103 -7.65 -7.38 -4.86
C SER A 103 -8.33 -6.39 -3.91
N TRP A 104 -7.54 -5.50 -3.31
CA TRP A 104 -8.01 -4.50 -2.38
C TRP A 104 -7.24 -3.19 -2.57
N TRP A 105 -7.96 -2.07 -2.49
CA TRP A 105 -7.45 -0.72 -2.68
C TRP A 105 -7.88 0.14 -1.49
N PRO A 106 -7.00 1.01 -0.97
CA PRO A 106 -7.38 1.97 0.05
C PRO A 106 -8.55 2.83 -0.41
N PRO A 107 -9.55 3.13 0.45
CA PRO A 107 -10.72 3.94 0.07
C PRO A 107 -10.35 5.29 -0.55
N ALA A 108 -9.26 5.90 -0.09
CA ALA A 108 -8.73 7.14 -0.66
C ALA A 108 -8.31 6.98 -2.13
N ILE A 109 -7.67 5.86 -2.48
CA ILE A 109 -7.23 5.58 -3.85
C ILE A 109 -8.43 5.31 -4.75
N SER A 110 -9.39 4.49 -4.30
CA SER A 110 -10.62 4.21 -5.07
C SER A 110 -11.42 5.48 -5.36
N LYS A 111 -11.49 6.40 -4.40
CA LYS A 111 -12.16 7.70 -4.58
C LYS A 111 -11.44 8.62 -5.57
N ILE A 112 -10.11 8.68 -5.52
CA ILE A 112 -9.32 9.51 -6.45
C ILE A 112 -9.44 8.99 -7.88
N LEU A 113 -9.38 7.68 -8.06
CA LEU A 113 -9.41 7.07 -9.39
C LEU A 113 -10.84 6.90 -9.91
N ASN A 114 -11.85 7.15 -9.09
CA ASN A 114 -13.28 6.92 -9.39
C ASN A 114 -13.51 5.50 -9.96
N VAL A 115 -12.76 4.54 -9.41
CA VAL A 115 -12.77 3.14 -9.83
C VAL A 115 -13.12 2.30 -8.61
N GLU A 116 -14.18 1.50 -8.75
CA GLU A 116 -14.45 0.41 -7.83
C GLU A 116 -13.67 -0.83 -8.27
N ILE A 117 -13.17 -1.59 -7.29
CA ILE A 117 -12.49 -2.86 -7.58
C ILE A 117 -13.55 -3.79 -8.18
N PRO A 118 -13.37 -4.25 -9.44
CA PRO A 118 -14.39 -5.07 -10.07
C PRO A 118 -14.47 -6.43 -9.37
N SER A 119 -15.64 -7.07 -9.43
CA SER A 119 -15.75 -8.48 -9.04
C SER A 119 -14.78 -9.34 -9.86
N VAL A 120 -14.51 -10.56 -9.39
CA VAL A 120 -13.59 -11.48 -10.06
C VAL A 120 -14.03 -11.74 -11.51
N GLU A 121 -15.34 -11.87 -11.74
CA GLU A 121 -15.95 -12.10 -13.05
C GLU A 121 -15.77 -10.89 -13.95
N LYS A 122 -16.06 -9.68 -13.44
CA LYS A 122 -15.87 -8.43 -14.18
C LYS A 122 -14.41 -8.19 -14.52
N SER A 123 -13.50 -8.49 -13.60
CA SER A 123 -12.05 -8.37 -13.81
C SER A 123 -11.56 -9.33 -14.91
N LYS A 124 -12.06 -10.58 -14.94
CA LYS A 124 -11.77 -11.54 -16.01
C LYS A 124 -12.31 -11.08 -17.36
N ALA A 125 -13.56 -10.60 -17.39
CA ALA A 125 -14.16 -10.08 -18.62
C ALA A 125 -13.38 -8.87 -19.18
N LEU A 126 -13.04 -7.91 -18.31
CA LEU A 126 -12.24 -6.75 -18.67
C LEU A 126 -10.85 -7.15 -19.18
N ARG A 127 -10.20 -8.11 -18.53
CA ARG A 127 -8.91 -8.64 -18.98
C ARG A 127 -9.00 -9.23 -20.39
N ASN A 128 -10.05 -10.01 -20.68
CA ASN A 128 -10.24 -10.58 -22.02
C ASN A 128 -10.40 -9.49 -23.08
N LEU A 129 -11.13 -8.42 -22.78
CA LEU A 129 -11.25 -7.26 -23.68
C LEU A 129 -9.90 -6.57 -23.90
N ILE A 130 -9.14 -6.30 -22.82
CA ILE A 130 -7.84 -5.64 -22.92
C ILE A 130 -6.85 -6.47 -23.75
N VAL A 131 -6.83 -7.80 -23.56
CA VAL A 131 -5.93 -8.69 -24.31
C VAL A 131 -6.18 -8.60 -25.81
N GLU A 132 -7.43 -8.44 -26.26
CA GLU A 132 -7.74 -8.23 -27.69
C GLU A 132 -7.07 -6.97 -28.26
N PHE A 133 -7.04 -5.87 -27.50
CA PHE A 133 -6.36 -4.63 -27.90
C PHE A 133 -4.84 -4.71 -27.86
N LEU A 134 -4.29 -5.61 -27.04
CA LEU A 134 -2.85 -5.81 -26.89
C LEU A 134 -2.28 -6.90 -27.83
N LYS A 135 -3.11 -7.43 -28.74
CA LYS A 135 -2.63 -8.37 -29.76
C LYS A 135 -1.59 -7.72 -30.69
N PRO A 136 -0.58 -8.46 -31.17
CA PRO A 136 0.43 -7.92 -32.08
C PRO A 136 -0.14 -7.19 -33.29
N GLU A 137 -1.23 -7.69 -33.86
CA GLU A 137 -1.90 -7.11 -35.04
C GLU A 137 -2.55 -5.76 -34.72
N ALA A 138 -3.11 -5.62 -33.51
CA ALA A 138 -3.67 -4.37 -33.02
C ALA A 138 -2.56 -3.37 -32.68
N LEU A 139 -1.51 -3.83 -31.97
CA LEU A 139 -0.35 -3.01 -31.61
C LEU A 139 0.41 -2.48 -32.82
N HIS A 140 0.54 -3.27 -33.88
CA HIS A 140 1.20 -2.84 -35.12
C HIS A 140 0.57 -1.58 -35.73
N LYS A 141 -0.76 -1.40 -35.56
CA LYS A 141 -1.47 -0.21 -36.02
C LYS A 141 -1.13 1.04 -35.20
N PHE A 142 -0.72 0.87 -33.94
CA PHE A 142 -0.31 1.96 -33.05
C PHE A 142 1.15 2.37 -33.24
N ILE A 143 2.01 1.52 -33.81
CA ILE A 143 3.44 1.81 -34.00
C ILE A 143 3.68 3.11 -34.78
N PRO A 144 3.04 3.36 -35.95
CA PRO A 144 3.28 4.60 -36.69
C PRO A 144 2.85 5.86 -35.93
N VAL A 145 1.78 5.74 -35.12
CA VAL A 145 1.28 6.85 -34.28
C VAL A 145 2.28 7.15 -33.17
N MET A 146 2.81 6.12 -32.50
CA MET A 146 3.84 6.26 -31.48
C MET A 146 5.11 6.88 -32.07
N ASP A 147 5.64 6.35 -33.18
CA ASP A 147 6.85 6.86 -33.85
C ASP A 147 6.69 8.34 -34.25
N ARG A 148 5.58 8.71 -34.89
CA ARG A 148 5.28 10.11 -35.24
C ARG A 148 5.23 11.00 -34.00
N THR A 149 4.56 10.57 -32.94
CA THR A 149 4.39 11.36 -31.71
C THR A 149 5.74 11.56 -31.01
N THR A 150 6.57 10.52 -30.96
CA THR A 150 7.93 10.58 -30.41
C THR A 150 8.79 11.59 -31.15
N ARG A 151 8.84 11.55 -32.50
CA ARG A 151 9.62 12.49 -33.31
C ARG A 151 9.17 13.96 -33.21
N LEU A 152 7.92 14.20 -32.79
CA LEU A 152 7.39 15.55 -32.62
C LEU A 152 7.78 16.17 -31.26
N HIS A 153 8.09 15.35 -30.26
CA HIS A 153 8.34 15.80 -28.88
C HIS A 153 9.79 15.57 -28.42
N PHE A 154 10.56 14.76 -29.15
CA PHE A 154 11.99 14.49 -28.96
C PHE A 154 12.73 14.69 -30.27
#